data_AF-A0A7K7K7D1-F1
#
_entry.id   AF-A0A7K7K7D1-F1
#
_cell.length_a   1.000
_cell.length_b   1.000
_cell.length_c   1.000
_cell.angle_alpha   90.00
_cell.angle_beta   90.00
_cell.angle_gamma   90.00
#
_symmetry.space_group_name_H-M   'P 1'
#
loop_
_entity.id
_entity.type
_entity.pdbx_description
1 polymer ?
#
loop_
_entity_poly.entity_id
_entity_poly.type
_entity_poly.pdbx_seq_one_letter_code
_entity_poly.pdbx_strand_id
1 'polypeptide(L)'
;MQLAVDVQIPECFGGVAGEAVFIDTEGSFMVDRVVDIAAACVQHCHLIAEAQQEEDHGKALETFSLENILSHIYYFRCRDYTELLAQVYLLPEFLSEHSKVRLL
;
A
#
# COMPACT_ATOMS: atom_id res chain seq x y z
N MET A 1 -7.78 2.29 -4.31
CA MET A 1 -7.21 0.94 -4.13
C MET A 1 -5.95 0.74 -4.96
N GLN A 2 -5.95 0.92 -6.30
CA GLN A 2 -4.73 0.76 -7.12
C GLN A 2 -3.51 1.53 -6.57
N LEU A 3 -3.65 2.84 -6.33
CA LEU A 3 -2.57 3.65 -5.77
C LEU A 3 -2.08 3.18 -4.39
N ALA A 4 -2.96 2.57 -3.58
CA ALA A 4 -2.59 2.03 -2.28
C ALA A 4 -1.70 0.78 -2.39
N VAL A 5 -1.71 0.11 -3.55
CA VAL A 5 -0.75 -0.95 -3.91
C VAL A 5 0.47 -0.35 -4.60
N ASP A 6 0.28 0.54 -5.59
CA ASP A 6 1.38 1.10 -6.39
C ASP A 6 2.40 1.88 -5.56
N VAL A 7 1.95 2.60 -4.52
CA VAL A 7 2.85 3.33 -3.61
C VAL A 7 3.87 2.41 -2.92
N GLN A 8 3.54 1.12 -2.80
CA GLN A 8 4.37 0.12 -2.13
C GLN A 8 5.36 -0.57 -3.07
N ILE A 9 5.28 -0.32 -4.38
CA ILE A 9 6.20 -0.92 -5.36
C ILE A 9 7.65 -0.57 -4.94
N PRO A 10 8.57 -1.55 -4.91
CA PRO A 10 9.96 -1.30 -4.52
C PRO A 10 10.67 -0.32 -5.47
N GLU A 11 11.64 0.43 -4.96
CA GLU A 11 12.39 1.43 -5.74
C GLU A 11 13.13 0.82 -6.95
N CYS A 12 13.63 -0.42 -6.82
CA CYS A 12 14.26 -1.15 -7.93
C CYS A 12 13.30 -1.50 -9.08
N PHE A 13 11.99 -1.39 -8.87
CA PHE A 13 10.95 -1.49 -9.90
C PHE A 13 10.36 -0.12 -10.27
N GLY A 14 10.97 0.99 -9.82
CA GLY A 14 10.55 2.36 -10.11
C GLY A 14 9.43 2.92 -9.20
N GLY A 15 9.11 2.22 -8.11
CA GLY A 15 8.17 2.72 -7.11
C GLY A 15 8.83 3.56 -6.02
N VAL A 16 8.11 3.76 -4.89
CA VAL A 16 8.59 4.57 -3.76
C VAL A 16 8.67 3.82 -2.44
N ALA A 17 8.45 2.49 -2.46
CA ALA A 17 8.50 1.60 -1.29
C ALA A 17 7.78 2.18 -0.05
N GLY A 18 6.66 2.88 -0.28
CA GLY A 18 5.88 3.56 0.74
C GLY A 18 4.70 2.73 1.22
N GLU A 19 3.90 3.32 2.11
CA GLU A 19 2.69 2.73 2.68
C GLU A 19 1.48 3.65 2.43
N ALA A 20 0.27 3.12 2.57
CA ALA A 20 -0.96 3.84 2.28
C ALA A 20 -1.87 3.93 3.50
N VAL A 21 -2.41 5.10 3.76
CA VAL A 21 -3.63 5.26 4.57
C VAL A 21 -4.82 5.28 3.62
N PHE A 22 -5.92 4.64 4.01
CA PHE A 22 -7.17 4.67 3.27
C PHE A 22 -8.31 5.06 4.20
N ILE A 23 -8.82 6.28 4.06
CA ILE A 23 -9.97 6.77 4.81
C ILE A 23 -11.25 6.52 4.01
N ASP A 24 -12.08 5.61 4.50
CA ASP A 24 -13.29 5.17 3.82
C ASP A 24 -14.54 5.81 4.43
N THR A 25 -15.04 6.83 3.74
CA THR A 25 -16.24 7.58 4.14
C THR A 25 -17.54 6.91 3.70
N GLU A 26 -17.51 6.09 2.65
CA GLU A 26 -18.71 5.49 2.05
C GLU A 26 -18.82 3.97 2.20
N GLY A 27 -17.74 3.27 2.57
CA GLY A 27 -17.71 1.80 2.67
C GLY A 27 -17.30 1.16 1.36
N SER A 28 -16.57 1.90 0.53
CA SER A 28 -16.23 1.53 -0.85
C SER A 28 -14.94 0.73 -0.96
N PHE A 29 -14.22 0.54 0.17
CA PHE A 29 -13.05 -0.32 0.20
C PHE A 29 -13.48 -1.79 0.07
N MET A 30 -13.06 -2.42 -1.03
CA MET A 30 -13.40 -3.81 -1.33
C MET A 30 -12.15 -4.68 -1.17
N VAL A 31 -12.14 -5.52 -0.13
CA VAL A 31 -11.00 -6.39 0.21
C VAL A 31 -10.62 -7.27 -0.99
N ASP A 32 -11.60 -7.93 -1.61
CA ASP A 32 -11.34 -8.80 -2.77
C ASP A 32 -10.65 -8.03 -3.91
N ARG A 33 -11.05 -6.77 -4.14
CA ARG A 33 -10.45 -5.96 -5.20
C ARG A 33 -9.01 -5.56 -4.89
N VAL A 34 -8.67 -5.24 -3.63
CA VAL A 34 -7.27 -4.91 -3.29
C VAL A 34 -6.39 -6.16 -3.31
N VAL A 35 -6.94 -7.32 -2.95
CA VAL A 35 -6.25 -8.62 -3.08
C VAL A 35 -5.91 -8.91 -4.55
N ASP A 36 -6.89 -8.79 -5.45
CA ASP A 36 -6.67 -9.01 -6.89
C ASP A 36 -5.59 -8.07 -7.45
N ILE A 37 -5.64 -6.80 -7.08
CA ILE A 37 -4.64 -5.80 -7.54
C ILE A 37 -3.25 -6.12 -6.97
N ALA A 38 -3.15 -6.42 -5.68
CA ALA A 38 -1.88 -6.73 -5.03
C ALA A 38 -1.25 -8.01 -5.59
N ALA A 39 -2.03 -9.07 -5.79
CA ALA A 39 -1.56 -10.30 -6.41
C ALA A 39 -1.06 -10.07 -7.84
N ALA A 40 -1.78 -9.28 -8.64
CA ALA A 40 -1.35 -8.91 -9.99
C ALA A 40 -0.06 -8.07 -9.98
N CYS A 41 0.09 -7.17 -9.01
CA CYS A 41 1.29 -6.34 -8.84
C CYS A 41 2.53 -7.19 -8.49
N VAL A 42 2.40 -8.10 -7.52
CA VAL A 42 3.48 -9.04 -7.15
C VAL A 42 3.89 -9.89 -8.35
N GLN A 43 2.92 -10.46 -9.07
CA GLN A 43 3.20 -11.25 -10.28
C GLN A 43 3.90 -10.40 -11.36
N HIS A 44 3.52 -9.14 -11.52
CA HIS A 44 4.16 -8.24 -12.47
C HIS A 44 5.63 -7.98 -12.13
N CYS A 45 5.94 -7.73 -10.86
CA CYS A 45 7.33 -7.54 -10.40
C CYS A 45 8.16 -8.82 -10.57
N HIS A 46 7.59 -10.01 -10.35
CA HIS A 46 8.26 -11.27 -10.66
C HIS A 46 8.64 -11.38 -12.15
N LEU A 47 7.71 -11.05 -13.05
CA LEU A 47 7.98 -11.07 -14.50
C LEU A 47 9.09 -10.10 -14.92
N ILE A 48 9.16 -8.91 -14.29
CA ILE A 48 10.24 -7.95 -14.53
C ILE A 48 11.57 -8.52 -14.04
N ALA A 49 11.60 -9.08 -12.84
CA ALA A 49 12.81 -9.66 -12.24
C ALA A 49 13.38 -10.82 -13.09
N GLU A 50 12.51 -11.68 -13.61
CA GLU A 50 12.89 -12.77 -14.52
C GLU A 50 13.49 -12.26 -15.84
N ALA A 51 12.96 -11.15 -16.37
CA ALA A 51 13.41 -10.56 -17.62
C ALA A 51 14.72 -9.78 -17.51
N GLN A 52 14.95 -9.10 -16.37
CA GLN A 52 16.10 -8.20 -16.19
C GLN A 52 17.27 -8.84 -15.44
N GLN A 53 17.01 -9.86 -14.60
CA GLN A 53 18.02 -10.62 -13.84
C GLN A 53 18.94 -9.74 -12.96
N GLU A 54 18.43 -8.64 -12.43
CA GLU A 54 19.18 -7.79 -11.49
C GLU A 54 19.11 -8.34 -10.06
N GLU A 55 20.23 -8.26 -9.34
CA GLU A 55 20.33 -8.83 -7.98
C GLU A 55 19.35 -8.16 -6.99
N ASP A 56 19.11 -6.86 -7.15
CA ASP A 56 18.25 -6.08 -6.26
C ASP A 56 16.76 -6.44 -6.42
N HIS A 57 16.33 -6.90 -7.60
CA HIS A 57 14.96 -7.40 -7.80
C HIS A 57 14.69 -8.64 -6.96
N GLY A 58 15.66 -9.57 -6.89
CA GLY A 58 15.53 -10.79 -6.09
C GLY A 58 15.32 -10.48 -4.61
N LYS A 59 16.14 -9.58 -4.05
CA LYS A 59 16.04 -9.15 -2.64
C LYS A 59 14.71 -8.44 -2.34
N ALA A 60 14.23 -7.58 -3.25
CA ALA A 60 12.96 -6.90 -3.07
C ALA A 60 11.78 -7.89 -3.01
N LEU A 61 11.80 -8.93 -3.86
CA LEU A 61 10.74 -9.94 -3.94
C LEU A 61 10.70 -10.90 -2.74
N GLU A 62 11.75 -10.98 -1.91
CA GLU A 62 11.70 -11.73 -0.64
C GLU A 62 10.67 -11.14 0.34
N THR A 63 10.40 -9.84 0.23
CA THR A 63 9.50 -9.11 1.15
C THR A 63 8.25 -8.59 0.46
N PHE A 64 8.32 -8.31 -0.85
CA PHE A 64 7.19 -7.81 -1.64
C PHE A 64 6.19 -8.93 -1.98
N SER A 65 5.36 -9.26 -1.00
CA SER A 65 4.29 -10.28 -1.05
C SER A 65 2.90 -9.67 -0.89
N LEU A 66 1.86 -10.44 -1.20
CA LEU A 66 0.47 -10.06 -1.00
C LEU A 66 0.21 -9.67 0.46
N GLU A 67 0.64 -10.49 1.40
CA GLU A 67 0.44 -10.29 2.84
C GLU A 67 1.14 -9.00 3.31
N ASN A 68 2.36 -8.77 2.83
CA ASN A 68 3.10 -7.56 3.17
C ASN A 68 2.39 -6.31 2.63
N ILE A 69 1.93 -6.35 1.37
CA ILE A 69 1.18 -5.24 0.76
C ILE A 69 -0.09 -4.91 1.56
N LEU A 70 -0.87 -5.92 1.92
CA LEU A 70 -2.11 -5.72 2.67
C LEU A 70 -1.85 -5.20 4.09
N SER A 71 -0.75 -5.61 4.73
CA SER A 71 -0.39 -5.14 6.07
C SER A 71 -0.01 -3.65 6.13
N HIS A 72 0.34 -3.06 4.99
CA HIS A 72 0.76 -1.66 4.85
C HIS A 72 -0.33 -0.76 4.24
N ILE A 73 -1.58 -1.22 4.25
CA ILE A 73 -2.77 -0.42 3.94
C ILE A 73 -3.53 -0.16 5.25
N TYR A 74 -3.33 1.02 5.82
CA TYR A 74 -3.99 1.44 7.05
C TYR A 74 -5.40 1.93 6.77
N TYR A 75 -6.38 1.11 7.11
CA TYR A 75 -7.79 1.37 6.82
C TYR A 75 -8.50 2.04 8.00
N PHE A 76 -9.17 3.17 7.73
CA PHE A 76 -10.03 3.86 8.70
C PHE A 76 -11.43 4.06 8.13
N ARG A 77 -12.44 3.49 8.78
CA ARG A 77 -13.84 3.70 8.42
C ARG A 77 -14.38 4.91 9.16
N CYS A 78 -14.85 5.92 8.42
CA CYS A 78 -15.53 7.09 8.97
C CYS A 78 -16.99 7.09 8.49
N ARG A 79 -17.95 7.07 9.40
CA ARG A 79 -19.39 6.99 9.11
C ARG A 79 -20.04 8.36 9.01
N ASP A 80 -19.41 9.37 9.61
CA ASP A 80 -19.86 10.75 9.57
C ASP A 80 -18.67 11.73 9.59
N TYR A 81 -19.00 13.01 9.49
CA TYR A 81 -18.00 14.08 9.47
C TYR A 81 -17.26 14.24 10.80
N THR A 82 -17.84 13.80 11.93
CA THR A 82 -17.21 13.89 13.25
C THR A 82 -16.09 12.85 13.35
N GLU A 83 -16.36 11.61 12.93
CA GLU A 83 -15.35 10.56 12.83
C GLU A 83 -14.24 10.95 11.82
N LEU A 84 -14.61 11.49 10.66
CA LEU A 84 -13.63 11.97 9.67
C LEU A 84 -12.74 13.08 10.23
N LEU A 85 -13.34 14.07 10.90
CA LEU A 85 -12.59 15.17 11.50
C LEU A 85 -11.65 14.68 12.61
N ALA A 86 -12.12 13.76 13.46
CA ALA A 86 -11.28 13.12 14.48
C ALA A 86 -10.10 12.37 13.84
N GLN A 87 -10.33 11.59 12.77
CA GLN A 87 -9.28 10.88 12.05
C GLN A 87 -8.22 11.83 11.47
N VAL A 88 -8.65 12.97 10.90
CA VAL A 88 -7.73 14.00 10.36
C VAL A 88 -6.90 14.63 11.48
N TYR A 89 -7.47 14.87 12.67
CA TYR A 89 -6.72 15.42 13.80
C TYR A 89 -5.69 14.44 14.39
N LEU A 90 -5.97 13.13 14.35
CA LEU A 90 -5.05 12.09 14.82
C LEU A 90 -3.97 11.75 13.78
N LEU A 91 -4.19 12.09 12.51
CA LEU A 91 -3.31 11.72 11.42
C LEU A 91 -1.85 12.20 11.59
N PRO A 92 -1.54 13.41 12.09
CA PRO A 92 -0.16 13.83 12.30
C PRO A 92 0.61 12.94 13.29
N GLU A 93 -0.02 12.52 14.38
CA GLU A 93 0.57 11.61 15.37
C GLU A 93 0.80 10.24 14.74
N PHE A 94 -0.21 9.69 14.05
CA PHE A 94 -0.09 8.44 13.30
C PHE A 94 1.06 8.48 12.28
N LEU A 95 1.17 9.53 11.48
CA LEU A 95 2.23 9.68 10.48
C LEU A 95 3.63 9.81 11.11
N SER A 96 3.72 10.28 12.35
CA SER A 96 4.99 10.32 13.08
C SER A 96 5.48 8.93 13.49
N GLU A 97 4.55 8.00 13.74
CA GLU A 97 4.85 6.59 14.05
C GLU A 97 5.01 5.74 12.78
N HIS A 98 4.39 6.17 11.67
CA HIS A 98 4.38 5.48 10.38
C HIS A 98 5.11 6.28 9.28
N SER A 99 6.42 6.48 9.45
CA SER A 99 7.24 7.36 8.59
C SER A 99 7.32 6.96 7.10
N LYS A 100 6.90 5.74 6.77
CA LYS A 100 6.87 5.21 5.39
C LYS A 100 5.57 5.52 4.66
N VAL A 101 4.55 6.06 5.31
CA VAL A 101 3.33 6.49 4.61
C VAL A 101 3.67 7.57 3.58
N ARG A 102 3.23 7.35 2.34
CA ARG A 102 3.45 8.25 1.19
C ARG A 102 2.15 8.57 0.44
N LEU A 103 1.05 7.91 0.82
CA LEU A 103 -0.28 8.12 0.25
C LEU A 103 -1.33 8.16 1.38
N LEU A 104 -2.27 9.10 1.25
CA LEU A 104 -3.45 9.27 2.13
C LEU A 104 -4.73 9.16 1.29
#